data_AF-A0A437Q837-F1
#
_entry.id   AF-A0A437Q837-F1
#
_cell.length_a   1.000
_cell.length_b   1.000
_cell.length_c   1.000
_cell.angle_alpha   90.00
_cell.angle_beta   90.00
_cell.angle_gamma   90.00
#
_symmetry.space_group_name_H-M   'P 1'
#
loop_
_entity.id
_entity.type
_entity.pdbx_description
1 polymer ?
#
loop_
_entity_poly.entity_id
_entity_poly.type
_entity_poly.pdbx_seq_one_letter_code
_entity_poly.pdbx_strand_id
1 'polypeptide(L)'
;MSSNSPQLTIEVIAPDNGGRETLWVTLTIVLMVILAFIGIKLNRAAPAAQVQHIGLSIEAKRVLTDLRNAADEIQFSAEGTNYPSITELQRWELPPFAKTPGVISQYVWDKVEHDCYLGVSQQEGSPHFMLLLDGEPHIYWSTDTAPVTDCHQNLDWIKDKPRA
;
A
#
# COMPACT_ATOMS: atom_id res chain seq x y z
N MET A 1 -88.28 26.28 -22.26
CA MET A 1 -86.89 26.77 -22.14
C MET A 1 -86.16 25.86 -21.17
N SER A 2 -85.27 24.99 -21.66
CA SER A 2 -84.44 24.13 -20.80
C SER A 2 -83.00 24.61 -20.92
N SER A 3 -82.46 25.11 -19.81
CA SER A 3 -81.11 25.64 -19.69
C SER A 3 -80.11 24.50 -19.57
N ASN A 4 -79.18 24.38 -20.52
CA ASN A 4 -78.02 23.49 -20.39
C ASN A 4 -76.88 24.22 -19.67
N SER A 5 -76.58 23.81 -18.44
CA SER A 5 -75.36 24.22 -17.75
C SER A 5 -74.18 23.34 -18.21
N PRO A 6 -73.00 23.93 -18.52
CA PRO A 6 -71.83 23.16 -18.93
C PRO A 6 -71.30 22.33 -17.74
N GLN A 7 -71.26 21.01 -17.91
CA GLN A 7 -70.71 20.07 -16.96
C GLN A 7 -69.19 20.19 -16.94
N LEU A 8 -68.64 20.67 -15.82
CA LEU A 8 -67.19 20.79 -15.61
C LEU A 8 -66.65 19.40 -15.23
N THR A 9 -65.88 18.78 -16.13
CA THR A 9 -65.31 17.45 -15.88
C THR A 9 -63.96 17.64 -15.18
N ILE A 10 -63.92 17.32 -13.88
CA ILE A 10 -62.68 17.32 -13.10
C ILE A 10 -62.08 15.92 -13.23
N GLU A 11 -60.93 15.83 -13.91
CA GLU A 11 -60.15 14.60 -14.00
C GLU A 11 -59.15 14.54 -12.85
N VAL A 12 -59.35 13.56 -11.95
CA VAL A 12 -58.44 13.31 -10.83
C VAL A 12 -57.41 12.29 -11.28
N ILE A 13 -56.17 12.74 -11.46
CA ILE A 13 -55.03 11.86 -11.79
C ILE A 13 -54.51 11.27 -10.49
N ALA A 14 -54.58 9.94 -10.34
CA ALA A 14 -54.00 9.24 -9.21
C ALA A 14 -52.46 9.28 -9.28
N PRO A 15 -51.75 9.54 -8.17
CA PRO A 15 -50.29 9.49 -8.16
C PRO A 15 -49.83 8.07 -8.45
N ASP A 16 -48.93 7.91 -9.42
CA ASP A 16 -48.33 6.63 -9.71
C ASP A 16 -47.51 6.17 -8.49
N ASN A 17 -47.85 5.01 -7.95
CA ASN A 17 -47.22 4.49 -6.75
C ASN A 17 -45.92 3.78 -7.14
N GLY A 18 -44.80 4.50 -7.05
CA GLY A 18 -43.43 4.04 -7.38
C GLY A 18 -42.89 2.89 -6.51
N GLY A 19 -43.74 2.24 -5.71
CA GLY A 19 -43.36 1.08 -4.89
C GLY A 19 -42.83 -0.09 -5.71
N ARG A 20 -43.35 -0.30 -6.93
CA ARG A 20 -42.82 -1.35 -7.84
C ARG A 20 -41.43 -1.01 -8.32
N GLU A 21 -41.16 0.25 -8.68
CA GLU A 21 -39.85 0.71 -9.12
C GLU A 21 -38.81 0.61 -7.99
N THR A 22 -39.21 1.02 -6.78
CA THR A 22 -38.38 0.92 -5.57
C THR A 22 -38.01 -0.54 -5.26
N LEU A 23 -38.95 -1.47 -5.47
CA LEU A 23 -38.71 -2.89 -5.30
C LEU A 23 -37.68 -3.42 -6.31
N TRP A 24 -37.79 -3.05 -7.58
CA TRP A 24 -36.82 -3.45 -8.60
C TRP A 24 -35.42 -2.91 -8.32
N VAL A 25 -35.30 -1.63 -7.94
CA VAL A 25 -34.02 -1.01 -7.59
C VAL A 25 -33.39 -1.71 -6.39
N THR A 26 -34.17 -1.96 -5.33
CA THR A 26 -33.69 -2.63 -4.12
C THR A 26 -33.21 -4.04 -4.42
N LEU A 27 -33.97 -4.79 -5.22
CA LEU A 27 -33.61 -6.15 -5.62
C LEU A 27 -32.31 -6.18 -6.42
N THR A 28 -32.10 -5.21 -7.30
CA THR A 28 -30.87 -5.08 -8.11
C THR A 28 -29.66 -4.80 -7.23
N ILE A 29 -29.79 -3.90 -6.24
CA ILE A 29 -28.71 -3.59 -5.28
C ILE A 29 -28.36 -4.84 -4.46
N VAL A 30 -29.35 -5.54 -3.92
CA VAL A 30 -29.14 -6.78 -3.15
C VAL A 30 -28.42 -7.83 -3.99
N LEU A 31 -28.83 -7.99 -5.26
CA LEU A 31 -28.19 -8.92 -6.18
C LEU A 31 -26.70 -8.58 -6.39
N MET A 32 -26.36 -7.31 -6.62
CA MET A 32 -24.97 -6.88 -6.77
C MET A 32 -24.14 -7.16 -5.51
N VAL A 33 -24.70 -6.89 -4.32
CA VAL A 33 -24.02 -7.18 -3.04
C VAL A 33 -23.76 -8.67 -2.87
N ILE A 34 -24.74 -9.53 -3.20
CA ILE A 34 -24.59 -10.98 -3.13
C ILE A 34 -23.49 -11.45 -4.10
N LEU A 35 -23.50 -10.96 -5.35
CA LEU A 35 -22.48 -11.31 -6.34
C LEU A 35 -21.08 -10.88 -5.92
N ALA A 36 -20.94 -9.67 -5.35
CA ALA A 36 -19.67 -9.19 -4.82
C ALA A 36 -19.18 -10.07 -3.66
N PHE A 37 -20.08 -10.42 -2.72
CA PHE A 37 -19.75 -11.29 -1.60
C PHE A 37 -19.34 -12.69 -2.06
N ILE A 38 -20.07 -13.28 -3.02
CA ILE A 38 -19.73 -14.57 -3.63
C ILE A 38 -18.38 -14.48 -4.35
N GLY A 39 -18.14 -13.42 -5.13
CA GLY A 39 -16.88 -13.19 -5.81
C GLY A 39 -15.70 -13.14 -4.83
N ILE A 40 -15.85 -12.42 -3.70
CA ILE A 40 -14.84 -12.38 -2.64
C ILE A 40 -14.65 -13.76 -1.99
N LYS A 41 -15.73 -14.52 -1.76
CA LYS A 41 -15.69 -15.86 -1.18
C LYS A 41 -14.98 -16.88 -2.09
N LEU A 42 -15.27 -16.83 -3.40
CA LEU A 42 -14.71 -17.74 -4.39
C LEU A 42 -13.27 -17.37 -4.76
N ASN A 43 -12.93 -16.08 -4.78
CA ASN A 43 -11.58 -15.60 -5.02
C ASN A 43 -10.74 -15.54 -3.73
N ARG A 44 -11.11 -16.28 -2.68
CA ARG A 44 -10.19 -16.51 -1.57
C ARG A 44 -9.10 -17.43 -2.07
N ALA A 45 -7.96 -16.86 -2.44
CA ALA A 45 -6.70 -17.58 -2.43
C ALA A 45 -6.64 -18.36 -1.11
N ALA A 46 -6.29 -19.65 -1.18
CA ALA A 46 -6.16 -20.49 0.00
C ALA A 46 -5.38 -19.73 1.08
N PRO A 47 -5.77 -19.78 2.37
CA PRO A 47 -4.93 -19.20 3.41
C PRO A 47 -3.56 -19.82 3.23
N ALA A 48 -2.58 -19.01 2.83
CA ALA A 48 -1.23 -19.47 2.60
C ALA A 48 -0.85 -20.25 3.87
N ALA A 49 -0.42 -21.50 3.69
CA ALA A 49 0.04 -22.33 4.79
C ALA A 49 0.92 -21.46 5.68
N GLN A 50 0.66 -21.50 6.98
CA GLN A 50 1.31 -20.69 8.00
C GLN A 50 2.78 -21.12 8.07
N VAL A 51 3.57 -20.71 7.07
CA VAL A 51 5.01 -20.66 7.16
C VAL A 51 5.28 -19.73 8.33
N GLN A 52 6.18 -20.13 9.22
CA GLN A 52 6.78 -19.25 10.23
C GLN A 52 7.52 -18.11 9.51
N HIS A 53 6.78 -17.22 8.87
CA HIS A 53 7.26 -15.91 8.53
C HIS A 53 7.11 -15.12 9.82
N ILE A 54 8.24 -14.75 10.40
CA ILE A 54 8.34 -13.57 11.26
C ILE A 54 7.79 -12.42 10.40
N GLY A 55 6.48 -12.23 10.46
CA GLY A 55 5.80 -11.24 9.64
C GLY A 55 6.25 -9.88 10.13
N LEU A 56 6.77 -9.05 9.23
CA LEU A 56 7.11 -7.67 9.57
C LEU A 56 5.93 -7.04 10.31
N SER A 57 6.23 -6.30 11.38
CA SER A 57 5.24 -5.47 12.07
C SER A 57 4.61 -4.46 11.11
N ILE A 58 3.53 -3.81 11.51
CA ILE A 58 2.88 -2.79 10.67
C ILE A 58 3.87 -1.66 10.33
N GLU A 59 4.67 -1.27 11.31
CA GLU A 59 5.72 -0.26 11.19
C GLU A 59 6.81 -0.72 10.22
N ALA A 60 7.29 -1.96 10.37
CA ALA A 60 8.30 -2.53 9.48
C ALA A 60 7.78 -2.67 8.04
N LYS A 61 6.51 -3.06 7.84
CA LYS A 61 5.87 -3.08 6.51
C LYS A 61 5.76 -1.70 5.88
N ARG A 62 5.52 -0.68 6.70
CA ARG A 62 5.51 0.72 6.24
C ARG A 62 6.89 1.13 5.78
N VAL A 63 7.93 0.86 6.55
CA VAL A 63 9.33 1.12 6.13
C VAL A 63 9.66 0.40 4.83
N LEU A 64 9.28 -0.87 4.69
CA LEU A 64 9.47 -1.61 3.45
C LEU A 64 8.78 -0.93 2.26
N THR A 65 7.57 -0.41 2.47
CA THR A 65 6.82 0.32 1.43
C THR A 65 7.51 1.64 1.08
N ASP A 66 7.95 2.39 2.09
CA ASP A 66 8.65 3.65 1.90
C ASP A 66 9.97 3.43 1.16
N LEU A 67 10.71 2.36 1.48
CA LEU A 67 11.95 1.98 0.77
C LEU A 67 11.72 1.67 -0.71
N ARG A 68 10.61 0.99 -1.05
CA ARG A 68 10.27 0.71 -2.45
C ARG A 68 10.04 2.00 -3.23
N ASN A 69 9.26 2.92 -2.65
CA ASN A 69 9.00 4.22 -3.26
C ASN A 69 10.28 5.06 -3.37
N ALA A 70 11.12 5.00 -2.34
CA ALA A 70 12.40 5.71 -2.34
C ALA A 70 13.35 5.14 -3.38
N ALA A 71 13.39 3.83 -3.58
CA ALA A 71 14.27 3.21 -4.56
C ALA A 71 14.04 3.79 -5.96
N ASP A 72 12.78 3.97 -6.37
CA ASP A 72 12.43 4.57 -7.65
C ASP A 72 12.93 6.03 -7.76
N GLU A 73 12.76 6.82 -6.70
CA GLU A 73 13.19 8.23 -6.67
C GLU A 73 14.73 8.36 -6.63
N ILE A 74 15.40 7.49 -5.88
CA ILE A 74 16.88 7.44 -5.80
C ILE A 74 17.46 7.05 -7.16
N GLN A 75 16.86 6.08 -7.84
CA GLN A 75 17.27 5.71 -9.19
C GLN A 75 17.00 6.82 -10.21
N PHE A 76 15.86 7.50 -10.11
CA PHE A 76 15.53 8.61 -11.00
C PHE A 76 16.48 9.80 -10.84
N SER A 77 16.90 10.09 -9.62
CA SER A 77 17.83 11.19 -9.30
C SER A 77 19.31 10.86 -9.55
N ALA A 78 19.64 9.59 -9.77
CA ALA A 78 21.02 9.17 -10.01
C ALA A 78 21.50 9.60 -11.41
N GLU A 79 22.52 10.46 -11.46
CA GLU A 79 23.26 10.74 -12.69
C GLU A 79 24.26 9.60 -12.97
N GLY A 80 23.78 8.49 -13.52
CA GLY A 80 24.58 7.29 -13.74
C GLY A 80 24.69 6.43 -12.47
N THR A 81 25.90 6.16 -11.97
CA THR A 81 26.13 5.33 -10.77
C THR A 81 26.30 6.13 -9.48
N ASN A 82 26.08 7.45 -9.54
CA ASN A 82 26.29 8.33 -8.39
C ASN A 82 24.99 8.52 -7.61
N TYR A 83 24.68 7.55 -6.74
CA TYR A 83 23.50 7.65 -5.89
C TYR A 83 23.68 8.69 -4.77
N PRO A 84 22.62 9.39 -4.34
CA PRO A 84 22.67 10.42 -3.29
C PRO A 84 23.16 9.91 -1.93
N SER A 85 23.71 10.79 -1.12
CA SER A 85 24.04 10.54 0.29
C SER A 85 22.81 10.56 1.20
N ILE A 86 22.89 9.96 2.39
CA ILE A 86 21.81 10.03 3.40
C ILE A 86 21.40 11.47 3.72
N THR A 87 22.37 12.39 3.77
CA THR A 87 22.11 13.81 4.04
C THR A 87 21.30 14.47 2.92
N GLU A 88 21.52 14.08 1.66
CA GLU A 88 20.73 14.56 0.52
C GLU A 88 19.33 13.98 0.54
N LEU A 89 19.18 12.68 0.80
CA LEU A 89 17.88 12.02 0.96
C LEU A 89 17.05 12.66 2.09
N GLN A 90 17.71 13.03 3.18
CA GLN A 90 17.10 13.79 4.28
C GLN A 90 16.66 15.18 3.85
N ARG A 91 17.46 15.87 3.02
CA ARG A 91 17.13 17.21 2.50
C ARG A 91 15.95 17.17 1.54
N TRP A 92 15.81 16.08 0.78
CA TRP A 92 14.67 15.86 -0.11
C TRP A 92 13.42 15.38 0.63
N GLU A 93 13.51 15.23 1.96
CA GLU A 93 12.43 14.70 2.79
C GLU A 93 11.90 13.34 2.30
N LEU A 94 12.79 12.51 1.73
CA LEU A 94 12.42 11.21 1.19
C LEU A 94 12.25 10.18 2.32
N PRO A 95 11.04 9.61 2.56
CA PRO A 95 10.87 8.52 3.52
C PRO A 95 11.58 7.26 3.02
N PRO A 96 12.10 6.37 3.90
CA PRO A 96 12.14 6.48 5.36
C PRO A 96 13.34 7.28 5.89
N PHE A 97 14.11 7.94 5.03
CA PHE A 97 15.34 8.66 5.39
C PHE A 97 15.07 10.01 6.06
N ALA A 98 13.93 10.62 5.76
CA ALA A 98 13.50 11.92 6.28
C ALA A 98 13.41 11.97 7.82
N LYS A 99 13.63 13.17 8.37
CA LYS A 99 13.54 13.45 9.82
C LYS A 99 12.23 14.14 10.23
N THR A 100 11.29 14.27 9.30
CA THR A 100 10.03 15.00 9.46
C THR A 100 9.09 14.26 10.43
N PRO A 101 8.27 14.97 11.25
CA PRO A 101 7.33 14.32 12.15
C PRO A 101 6.38 13.36 11.41
N GLY A 102 6.30 12.11 11.87
CA GLY A 102 5.46 11.06 11.25
C GLY A 102 6.23 10.04 10.39
N VAL A 103 7.53 10.26 10.18
CA VAL A 103 8.47 9.26 9.64
C VAL A 103 9.01 8.42 10.79
N ILE A 104 9.16 7.11 10.59
CA ILE A 104 9.53 6.17 11.65
C ILE A 104 11.01 6.39 12.02
N SER A 105 11.25 7.18 13.06
CA SER A 105 12.58 7.56 13.54
C SER A 105 13.38 6.45 14.24
N GLN A 106 12.86 5.22 14.26
CA GLN A 106 13.48 4.09 14.93
C GLN A 106 14.66 3.50 14.14
N TYR A 107 14.93 3.98 12.92
CA TYR A 107 16.02 3.52 12.08
C TYR A 107 17.11 4.58 11.96
N VAL A 108 18.36 4.15 12.16
CA VAL A 108 19.53 4.93 11.79
C VAL A 108 19.99 4.46 10.41
N TRP A 109 19.92 5.38 9.46
CA TRP A 109 20.31 5.14 8.09
C TRP A 109 21.76 5.54 7.85
N ASP A 110 22.50 4.67 7.20
CA ASP A 110 23.84 4.94 6.69
C ASP A 110 23.98 4.46 5.24
N LYS A 111 24.94 5.05 4.53
CA LYS A 111 25.31 4.64 3.18
C LYS A 111 26.64 3.91 3.24
N VAL A 112 26.57 2.57 3.24
CA VAL A 112 27.74 1.71 3.44
C VAL A 112 28.60 1.64 2.18
N GLU A 113 27.95 1.61 1.02
CA GLU A 113 28.59 1.57 -0.30
C GLU A 113 27.89 2.51 -1.29
N HIS A 114 28.40 2.66 -2.51
CA HIS A 114 27.90 3.66 -3.44
C HIS A 114 26.43 3.46 -3.83
N ASP A 115 25.93 2.22 -3.80
CA ASP A 115 24.59 1.76 -4.17
C ASP A 115 23.89 1.03 -3.02
N CYS A 116 24.43 1.09 -1.81
CA CYS A 116 23.91 0.39 -0.66
C CYS A 116 23.57 1.32 0.50
N TYR A 117 22.32 1.23 0.95
CA TYR A 117 21.81 1.92 2.13
C TYR A 117 21.41 0.91 3.20
N LEU A 118 21.88 1.12 4.43
CA LEU A 118 21.61 0.27 5.58
C LEU A 118 20.80 1.03 6.62
N GLY A 119 19.67 0.46 7.02
CA GLY A 119 18.81 0.97 8.09
C GLY A 119 18.88 0.05 9.29
N VAL A 120 19.57 0.49 10.34
CA VAL A 120 19.69 -0.27 11.59
C VAL A 120 18.58 0.15 12.54
N SER A 121 17.74 -0.80 12.97
CA SER A 121 16.73 -0.52 13.98
C SER A 121 17.36 -0.28 15.35
N GLN A 122 16.90 0.75 16.05
CA GLN A 122 17.25 1.06 17.44
C GLN A 122 16.32 0.38 18.45
N GLN A 123 15.29 -0.31 17.96
CA GLN A 123 14.34 -1.04 18.80
C GLN A 123 14.69 -2.53 18.79
N GLU A 124 14.78 -3.12 19.97
CA GLU A 124 15.02 -4.55 20.13
C GLU A 124 13.91 -5.38 19.47
N GLY A 125 14.30 -6.39 18.69
CA GLY A 125 13.37 -7.27 17.96
C GLY A 125 12.77 -6.68 16.69
N SER A 126 13.06 -5.43 16.34
CA SER A 126 12.69 -4.85 15.05
C SER A 126 13.70 -5.24 13.97
N PRO A 127 13.26 -5.52 12.73
CA PRO A 127 14.15 -5.94 11.65
C PRO A 127 15.00 -4.76 11.16
N HIS A 128 16.25 -5.03 10.80
CA HIS A 128 17.12 -4.16 10.03
C HIS A 128 16.79 -4.27 8.54
N PHE A 129 17.05 -3.20 7.79
CA PHE A 129 16.77 -3.13 6.35
C PHE A 129 18.01 -2.76 5.56
N MET A 130 18.12 -3.30 4.35
CA MET A 130 19.17 -2.97 3.40
C MET A 130 18.53 -2.75 2.04
N LEU A 131 18.86 -1.63 1.40
CA LEU A 131 18.47 -1.30 0.04
C LEU A 131 19.73 -1.30 -0.83
N LEU A 132 19.75 -2.19 -1.82
CA LEU A 132 20.80 -2.33 -2.82
C LEU A 132 20.28 -1.88 -4.18
N LEU A 133 21.06 -1.08 -4.91
CA LEU A 133 20.69 -0.49 -6.21
C LEU A 133 21.69 -0.91 -7.31
N ASP A 134 21.85 -2.21 -7.52
CA ASP A 134 22.75 -2.82 -8.52
C ASP A 134 22.08 -3.04 -9.88
N GLY A 135 21.41 -1.99 -10.38
CA GLY A 135 20.63 -1.99 -11.62
C GLY A 135 19.14 -2.17 -11.37
N GLU A 136 18.74 -3.24 -10.67
CA GLU A 136 17.38 -3.38 -10.13
C GLU A 136 17.36 -3.13 -8.63
N PRO A 137 16.34 -2.44 -8.09
CA PRO A 137 16.29 -2.20 -6.65
C PRO A 137 15.98 -3.49 -5.90
N HIS A 138 16.80 -3.80 -4.92
CA HIS A 138 16.67 -4.98 -4.08
C HIS A 138 16.63 -4.58 -2.61
N ILE A 139 15.58 -5.02 -1.91
CA ILE A 139 15.42 -4.77 -0.49
C ILE A 139 15.59 -6.09 0.25
N TYR A 140 16.43 -6.06 1.27
CA TYR A 140 16.68 -7.17 2.18
C TYR A 140 16.32 -6.74 3.60
N TRP A 141 15.94 -7.71 4.44
CA TRP A 141 15.72 -7.46 5.85
C TRP A 141 16.19 -8.64 6.69
N SER A 142 16.61 -8.36 7.92
CA SER A 142 17.04 -9.36 8.90
C SER A 142 16.70 -8.90 10.31
N THR A 143 16.40 -9.83 11.20
CA THR A 143 16.30 -9.54 12.64
C THR A 143 17.61 -9.72 13.38
N ASP A 144 18.67 -10.14 12.68
CA ASP A 144 20.01 -10.29 13.24
C ASP A 144 20.78 -8.97 13.17
N THR A 145 21.58 -8.71 14.20
CA THR A 145 22.39 -7.51 14.38
C THR A 145 23.79 -7.65 13.80
N ALA A 146 24.02 -8.64 12.93
CA ALA A 146 25.34 -8.88 12.35
C ALA A 146 25.87 -7.61 11.67
N PRO A 147 27.11 -7.18 11.96
CA PRO A 147 27.67 -5.98 11.38
C PRO A 147 27.81 -6.16 9.87
N VAL A 148 27.06 -5.37 9.10
CA VAL A 148 27.16 -5.34 7.65
C VAL A 148 28.30 -4.39 7.28
N THR A 149 29.36 -4.96 6.73
CA THR A 149 30.53 -4.20 6.23
C THR A 149 30.62 -4.21 4.71
N ASP A 150 29.88 -5.12 4.07
CA ASP A 150 29.81 -5.32 2.62
C ASP A 150 28.39 -5.79 2.30
N CYS A 151 27.72 -5.07 1.40
CA CYS A 151 26.32 -5.31 1.03
C CYS A 151 26.13 -6.43 0.01
N HIS A 152 27.22 -6.89 -0.61
CA HIS A 152 27.26 -7.97 -1.57
C HIS A 152 27.69 -9.31 -0.97
N GLN A 153 28.09 -9.33 0.31
CA GLN A 153 28.34 -10.58 1.01
C GLN A 153 27.07 -11.41 1.11
N ASN A 154 27.26 -12.73 1.11
CA ASN A 154 26.16 -13.69 1.24
C ASN A 154 25.65 -13.68 2.69
N LEU A 155 24.90 -12.65 3.02
CA LEU A 155 24.24 -12.48 4.30
C LEU A 155 23.00 -13.37 4.32
N ASP A 156 22.69 -13.98 5.46
CA ASP A 156 21.46 -14.76 5.68
C ASP A 156 20.20 -13.85 5.78
N TRP A 157 20.16 -12.78 5.00
CA TRP A 157 19.10 -11.80 4.98
C TRP A 157 17.98 -12.24 4.04
N ILE A 158 16.75 -11.89 4.42
CA ILE A 158 15.57 -12.27 3.66
C ILE A 158 15.35 -11.22 2.58
N LYS A 159 15.49 -11.63 1.31
CA LYS A 159 15.16 -10.78 0.15
C LYS A 159 13.66 -10.57 0.07
N ASP A 160 13.24 -9.32 -0.02
CA ASP A 160 11.87 -8.95 -0.31
C ASP A 160 11.47 -9.40 -1.72
N LYS A 161 10.24 -9.90 -1.87
CA LYS A 161 9.73 -10.33 -3.17
C LYS A 161 9.05 -9.16 -3.87
N PRO A 162 9.39 -8.89 -5.15
CA PRO A 162 8.64 -7.91 -5.93
C PRO A 162 7.16 -8.33 -5.99
N ARG A 163 6.26 -7.35 -5.88
CA ARG A 163 4.82 -7.60 -5.98
C ARG A 163 4.52 -7.96 -7.44
N ALA A 164 4.08 -9.19 -7.67
CA ALA A 164 3.56 -9.65 -8.97
C ALA A 164 2.26 -8.94 -9.36
#